data_AF-A0A239M1H9-F1
#
_entry.id   AF-A0A239M1H9-F1
#
_cell.length_a   1.000
_cell.length_b   1.000
_cell.length_c   1.000
_cell.angle_alpha   90.00
_cell.angle_beta   90.00
_cell.angle_gamma   90.00
#
_symmetry.space_group_name_H-M   'P 1'
#
loop_
_entity.id
_entity.type
_entity.pdbx_description
1 polymer ?
#
loop_
_entity_poly.entity_id
_entity_poly.type
_entity_poly.pdbx_seq_one_letter_code
_entity_poly.pdbx_strand_id
1 'polypeptide(L)'
;MTVVLVLLCLAIAGRELYLAFERRHSPGAPEIADIRTQLRALKGTRDELEGFRAAQRERLDRLAAEQDRDREALGTADARITSLVAQINDRLLPDVTARLKEQRDAAAEQREALDRLTAEVAALRAHLVGRLDQAVAASLGAEPAELVAGALTAAPPDARRALAGPYERFAEQYGLRVELTDGDRYYLSGRNHRALERDFIELVAALRDDCPENTGTARGLLGALRGVDRGGARIGPLVIVRTPGALVCGVVPLAELRRPGGGVPLDDLPGAAERLRRLPEGRFCDLSDRPTGAPAGLSE
;
A
#
# COMPACT_ATOMS: atom_id res chain seq x y z
N MET A 1 9.21 -44.17 146.26
CA MET A 1 10.54 -43.58 145.93
C MET A 1 11.00 -43.84 144.49
N THR A 2 10.46 -44.82 143.75
CA THR A 2 10.89 -45.15 142.37
C THR A 2 10.36 -44.20 141.28
N VAL A 3 9.16 -43.63 141.45
CA VAL A 3 8.51 -42.77 140.43
C VAL A 3 9.24 -41.42 140.24
N VAL A 4 9.78 -40.86 141.33
CA VAL A 4 10.52 -39.57 141.29
C VAL A 4 11.83 -39.72 140.50
N LEU A 5 12.47 -40.90 140.56
CA LEU A 5 13.74 -41.17 139.90
C LEU A 5 13.57 -41.33 138.38
N VAL A 6 12.46 -41.94 137.93
CA VAL A 6 12.14 -42.08 136.49
C VAL A 6 11.86 -40.72 135.85
N LEU A 7 11.11 -39.84 136.53
CA LEU A 7 10.82 -38.49 136.01
C LEU A 7 12.07 -37.61 135.91
N LEU A 8 12.99 -37.72 136.88
CA LEU A 8 14.27 -37.00 136.83
C LEU A 8 15.14 -37.48 135.66
N CYS A 9 15.22 -38.80 135.43
CA CYS A 9 15.95 -39.36 134.29
C CYS A 9 15.33 -38.95 132.95
N LEU A 10 14.00 -38.87 132.83
CA LEU A 10 13.34 -38.42 131.60
C LEU A 10 13.58 -36.93 131.33
N ALA A 11 13.61 -36.10 132.38
CA ALA A 11 13.91 -34.68 132.28
C ALA A 11 15.38 -34.41 131.87
N ILE A 12 16.31 -35.20 132.40
CA ILE A 12 17.74 -35.11 132.03
C ILE A 12 17.96 -35.63 130.61
N ALA A 13 17.38 -36.77 130.25
CA ALA A 13 17.48 -37.31 128.89
C ALA A 13 16.81 -36.40 127.85
N GLY A 14 15.66 -35.80 128.18
CA GLY A 14 14.98 -34.83 127.31
C GLY A 14 15.79 -33.56 127.07
N ARG A 15 16.55 -33.11 128.08
CA ARG A 15 17.42 -31.93 127.96
C ARG A 15 18.66 -32.18 127.09
N GLU A 16 19.25 -33.37 127.17
CA GLU A 16 20.36 -33.80 126.30
C GLU A 16 19.91 -33.99 124.84
N LEU A 17 18.70 -34.51 124.62
CA LEU A 17 18.12 -34.66 123.28
C LEU A 17 17.76 -33.30 122.66
N TYR A 18 17.30 -32.34 123.46
CA TYR A 18 17.01 -30.98 123.01
C TYR A 18 18.29 -30.23 122.57
N LEU A 19 19.39 -30.37 123.32
CA LEU A 19 20.69 -29.77 122.96
C LEU A 19 21.36 -30.44 121.75
N ALA A 20 21.18 -31.74 121.56
CA ALA A 20 21.67 -32.44 120.36
C ALA A 20 20.88 -32.06 119.10
N PHE A 21 19.60 -31.68 119.25
CA PHE A 21 18.75 -31.24 118.14
C PHE A 21 19.04 -29.79 117.71
N GLU A 22 19.37 -28.91 118.66
CA GLU A 22 19.78 -27.52 118.40
C GLU A 22 21.13 -27.40 117.67
N ARG A 23 22.05 -28.36 117.85
CA ARG A 23 23.33 -28.38 117.09
C ARG A 23 23.21 -28.87 115.64
N ARG A 24 22.11 -29.50 115.25
CA ARG A 24 21.90 -29.98 113.86
C ARG A 24 21.07 -29.05 112.99
N HIS A 25 20.53 -27.96 113.53
CA HIS A 25 19.79 -26.98 112.74
C HIS A 25 20.63 -25.74 112.41
N SER A 26 21.06 -25.70 111.14
CA SER A 26 21.64 -24.62 110.34
C SER A 26 23.18 -24.59 110.25
N PRO A 27 23.72 -24.60 109.01
CA PRO A 27 23.42 -23.56 108.03
C PRO A 27 22.94 -24.07 106.66
N GLY A 28 21.65 -23.95 106.40
CA GLY A 28 21.05 -24.00 105.05
C GLY A 28 20.65 -22.60 104.52
N ALA A 29 21.20 -21.54 105.10
CA ALA A 29 20.83 -20.16 104.81
C ALA A 29 21.56 -19.50 103.61
N PRO A 30 22.81 -19.83 103.23
CA PRO A 30 23.45 -19.16 102.08
C PRO A 30 22.93 -19.69 100.73
N GLU A 31 22.64 -20.99 100.62
CA GLU A 31 22.19 -21.59 99.35
C GLU A 31 20.77 -21.16 98.97
N ILE A 32 19.86 -20.98 99.94
CA ILE A 32 18.50 -20.49 99.66
C ILE A 32 18.52 -19.00 99.26
N ALA A 33 19.44 -18.21 99.82
CA ALA A 33 19.63 -16.81 99.43
C ALA A 33 20.25 -16.68 98.04
N ASP A 34 21.21 -17.54 97.69
CA ASP A 34 21.84 -17.59 96.37
C ASP A 34 20.83 -18.08 95.31
N ILE A 35 20.09 -19.17 95.57
CA ILE A 35 19.03 -19.66 94.69
C ILE A 35 17.95 -18.58 94.46
N ARG A 36 17.57 -17.81 95.49
CA ARG A 36 16.60 -16.71 95.32
C ARG A 36 17.16 -15.56 94.49
N THR A 37 18.46 -15.30 94.57
CA THR A 37 19.15 -14.28 93.78
C THR A 37 19.28 -14.72 92.33
N GLN A 38 19.64 -15.99 92.09
CA GLN A 38 19.67 -16.60 90.77
C GLN A 38 18.28 -16.69 90.13
N LEU A 39 17.23 -17.02 90.88
CA LEU A 39 15.86 -17.04 90.37
C LEU A 39 15.36 -15.63 90.00
N ARG A 40 15.75 -14.59 90.76
CA ARG A 40 15.45 -13.19 90.41
C ARG A 40 16.22 -12.76 89.17
N ALA A 41 17.49 -13.14 89.04
CA ALA A 41 18.28 -12.87 87.84
C ALA A 41 17.70 -13.58 86.61
N LEU A 42 17.32 -14.86 86.75
CA LEU A 42 16.66 -15.64 85.69
C LEU A 42 15.27 -15.11 85.34
N LYS A 43 14.52 -14.58 86.31
CA LYS A 43 13.25 -13.91 86.05
C LYS A 43 13.48 -12.59 85.32
N GLY A 44 14.48 -11.81 85.72
CA GLY A 44 14.88 -10.58 85.02
C GLY A 44 15.28 -10.83 83.57
N THR A 45 16.12 -11.83 83.32
CA THR A 45 16.50 -12.20 81.94
C THR A 45 15.33 -12.76 81.15
N ARG A 46 14.41 -13.50 81.78
CA ARG A 46 13.16 -13.95 81.14
C ARG A 46 12.26 -12.77 80.75
N ASP A 47 12.05 -11.83 81.66
CA ASP A 47 11.21 -10.65 81.40
C ASP A 47 11.82 -9.77 80.30
N GLU A 48 13.15 -9.64 80.26
CA GLU A 48 13.90 -8.98 79.17
C GLU A 48 13.75 -9.72 77.82
N LEU A 49 13.85 -11.05 77.82
CA LEU A 49 13.65 -11.88 76.63
C LEU A 49 12.19 -11.82 76.13
N GLU A 50 11.22 -11.78 77.03
CA GLU A 50 9.81 -11.59 76.69
C GLU A 50 9.57 -10.19 76.10
N GLY A 51 10.18 -9.14 76.67
CA GLY A 51 10.16 -7.79 76.13
C GLY A 51 10.82 -7.68 74.75
N PHE A 52 11.98 -8.30 74.56
CA PHE A 52 12.67 -8.33 73.27
C PHE A 52 11.86 -9.08 72.21
N ARG A 53 11.26 -10.22 72.56
CA ARG A 53 10.37 -10.97 71.66
C ARG A 53 9.12 -10.17 71.30
N ALA A 54 8.54 -9.42 72.24
CA ALA A 54 7.41 -8.54 71.97
C ALA A 54 7.80 -7.41 71.00
N ALA A 55 8.94 -6.74 71.23
CA ALA A 55 9.44 -5.69 70.35
C ALA A 55 9.80 -6.22 68.93
N GLN A 56 10.36 -7.43 68.85
CA GLN A 56 10.63 -8.08 67.57
C GLN A 56 9.35 -8.44 66.81
N ARG A 57 8.33 -8.97 67.50
CA ARG A 57 7.02 -9.26 66.90
C ARG A 57 6.39 -7.98 66.36
N GLU A 58 6.37 -6.92 67.16
CA GLU A 58 5.82 -5.63 66.72
C GLU A 58 6.57 -5.08 65.49
N ARG A 59 7.90 -5.22 65.45
CA ARG A 59 8.68 -4.80 64.28
C ARG A 59 8.38 -5.64 63.04
N LEU A 60 8.20 -6.95 63.21
CA LEU A 60 7.81 -7.85 62.11
C LEU A 60 6.40 -7.54 61.60
N ASP A 61 5.46 -7.26 62.50
CA ASP A 61 4.09 -6.90 62.14
C ASP A 61 4.04 -5.57 61.36
N ARG A 62 4.85 -4.58 61.74
CA ARG A 62 4.98 -3.32 60.98
C ARG A 62 5.56 -3.55 59.59
N LEU A 63 6.63 -4.34 59.47
CA LEU A 63 7.24 -4.67 58.18
C LEU A 63 6.30 -5.47 57.28
N ALA A 64 5.51 -6.40 57.85
CA ALA A 64 4.49 -7.13 57.11
C ALA A 64 3.41 -6.16 56.58
N ALA A 65 2.92 -5.25 57.42
CA ALA A 65 1.93 -4.25 57.01
C ALA A 65 2.47 -3.23 55.98
N GLU A 66 3.77 -2.95 55.96
CA GLU A 66 4.42 -2.15 54.92
C GLU A 66 4.52 -2.94 53.60
N GLN A 67 4.98 -4.19 53.65
CA GLN A 67 5.03 -5.05 52.46
C GLN A 67 3.67 -5.27 51.83
N ASP A 68 2.62 -5.43 52.62
CA ASP A 68 1.27 -5.63 52.09
C ASP A 68 0.76 -4.36 51.38
N ARG A 69 1.04 -3.17 51.95
CA ARG A 69 0.76 -1.88 51.28
C ARG A 69 1.52 -1.73 49.97
N ASP A 70 2.80 -2.10 49.94
CA ASP A 70 3.62 -2.04 48.74
C ASP A 70 3.12 -3.03 47.67
N ARG A 71 2.71 -4.24 48.06
CA ARG A 71 2.11 -5.23 47.14
C ARG A 71 0.80 -4.73 46.54
N GLU A 72 -0.06 -4.10 47.34
CA GLU A 72 -1.31 -3.51 46.86
C GLU A 72 -1.06 -2.33 45.89
N ALA A 73 -0.09 -1.47 46.21
CA ALA A 73 0.31 -0.36 45.34
C ALA A 73 0.88 -0.86 44.00
N LEU A 74 1.74 -1.89 44.02
CA LEU A 74 2.28 -2.53 42.82
C LEU A 74 1.20 -3.21 42.00
N GLY A 75 0.28 -3.96 42.63
CA GLY A 75 -0.84 -4.58 41.93
C GLY A 75 -1.75 -3.56 41.24
N THR A 76 -1.96 -2.41 41.88
CA THR A 76 -2.73 -1.30 41.29
C THR A 76 -1.99 -0.67 40.10
N ALA A 77 -0.68 -0.49 40.21
CA ALA A 77 0.14 0.04 39.13
C ALA A 77 0.18 -0.93 37.92
N ASP A 78 0.39 -2.23 38.15
CA ASP A 78 0.41 -3.26 37.12
C ASP A 78 -0.93 -3.39 36.39
N ALA A 79 -2.05 -3.29 37.11
CA ALA A 79 -3.37 -3.28 36.51
C ALA A 79 -3.57 -2.07 35.59
N ARG A 80 -3.10 -0.87 35.99
CA ARG A 80 -3.13 0.33 35.15
C ARG A 80 -2.23 0.20 33.92
N ILE A 81 -1.02 -0.34 34.09
CA ILE A 81 -0.07 -0.57 33.00
C ILE A 81 -0.69 -1.54 31.98
N THR A 82 -1.25 -2.64 32.44
CA THR A 82 -1.88 -3.65 31.56
C THR A 82 -3.07 -3.07 30.82
N SER A 83 -3.89 -2.26 31.48
CA SER A 83 -5.00 -1.55 30.84
C SER A 83 -4.53 -0.56 29.77
N LEU A 84 -3.45 0.20 30.03
CA LEU A 84 -2.89 1.13 29.04
C LEU A 84 -2.29 0.40 27.85
N VAL A 85 -1.57 -0.71 28.09
CA VAL A 85 -1.02 -1.54 27.02
C VAL A 85 -2.13 -2.12 26.16
N ALA A 86 -3.20 -2.64 26.76
CA ALA A 86 -4.37 -3.12 26.02
C ALA A 86 -5.01 -2.00 25.18
N GLN A 87 -5.21 -0.81 25.76
CA GLN A 87 -5.78 0.32 25.02
C GLN A 87 -4.90 0.77 23.84
N ILE A 88 -3.58 0.82 24.03
CA ILE A 88 -2.63 1.17 22.96
C ILE A 88 -2.67 0.11 21.87
N ASN A 89 -2.64 -1.17 22.24
CA ASN A 89 -2.55 -2.28 21.30
C ASN A 89 -3.86 -2.52 20.53
N ASP A 90 -5.00 -2.41 21.20
CA ASP A 90 -6.29 -2.76 20.62
C ASP A 90 -6.90 -1.63 19.80
N ARG A 91 -6.48 -0.37 20.04
CA ARG A 91 -7.08 0.80 19.40
C ARG A 91 -6.07 1.68 18.68
N LEU A 92 -5.06 2.17 19.40
CA LEU A 92 -4.16 3.18 18.83
C LEU A 92 -3.23 2.60 17.75
N LEU A 93 -2.69 1.40 17.95
CA LEU A 93 -1.84 0.75 16.95
C LEU A 93 -2.60 0.42 15.65
N PRO A 94 -3.80 -0.19 15.68
CA PRO A 94 -4.61 -0.40 14.48
C PRO A 94 -4.96 0.90 13.77
N ASP A 95 -5.42 1.92 14.50
CA ASP A 95 -5.82 3.21 13.93
C ASP A 95 -4.63 3.91 13.25
N VAL A 96 -3.46 3.94 13.89
CA VAL A 96 -2.24 4.52 13.31
C VAL A 96 -1.77 3.71 12.10
N THR A 97 -1.82 2.38 12.17
CA THR A 97 -1.42 1.51 11.06
C THR A 97 -2.33 1.69 9.85
N ALA A 98 -3.65 1.80 10.08
CA ALA A 98 -4.63 2.07 9.03
C ALA A 98 -4.37 3.43 8.38
N ARG A 99 -4.20 4.50 9.18
CA ARG A 99 -3.89 5.84 8.66
C ARG A 99 -2.57 5.91 7.89
N LEU A 100 -1.52 5.24 8.38
CA LEU A 100 -0.23 5.17 7.68
C LEU A 100 -0.36 4.41 6.35
N LYS A 101 -1.21 3.39 6.29
CA LYS A 101 -1.51 2.68 5.05
C LYS A 101 -2.24 3.58 4.07
N GLU A 102 -3.32 4.26 4.49
CA GLU A 102 -4.06 5.22 3.67
C GLU A 102 -3.15 6.34 3.13
N GLN A 103 -2.26 6.88 3.97
CA GLN A 103 -1.29 7.89 3.55
C GLN A 103 -0.28 7.35 2.53
N ARG A 104 0.16 6.09 2.68
CA ARG A 104 1.06 5.44 1.72
C ARG A 104 0.38 5.19 0.39
N ASP A 105 -0.87 4.73 0.41
CA ASP A 105 -1.65 4.46 -0.80
C ASP A 105 -1.91 5.77 -1.55
N ALA A 106 -2.33 6.84 -0.86
CA ALA A 106 -2.49 8.17 -1.45
C ALA A 106 -1.16 8.73 -2.00
N ALA A 107 -0.04 8.52 -1.31
CA ALA A 107 1.28 8.94 -1.81
C ALA A 107 1.72 8.14 -3.04
N ALA A 108 1.34 6.86 -3.14
CA ALA A 108 1.61 6.04 -4.31
C ALA A 108 0.81 6.53 -5.53
N GLU A 109 -0.49 6.80 -5.36
CA GLU A 109 -1.34 7.39 -6.41
C GLU A 109 -0.81 8.74 -6.88
N GLN A 110 -0.36 9.59 -5.96
CA GLN A 110 0.25 10.88 -6.30
C GLN A 110 1.54 10.72 -7.11
N ARG A 111 2.40 9.74 -6.78
CA ARG A 111 3.61 9.46 -7.55
C ARG A 111 3.27 9.00 -8.96
N GLU A 112 2.31 8.09 -9.11
CA GLU A 112 1.86 7.62 -10.43
C GLU A 112 1.26 8.76 -11.28
N ALA A 113 0.53 9.69 -10.66
CA ALA A 113 0.03 10.89 -11.34
C ALA A 113 1.17 11.82 -11.78
N LEU A 114 2.19 12.01 -10.93
CA LEU A 114 3.36 12.82 -11.26
C LEU A 114 4.21 12.19 -12.37
N ASP A 115 4.37 10.87 -12.37
CA ASP A 115 5.11 10.16 -13.42
C ASP A 115 4.40 10.30 -14.77
N ARG A 116 3.06 10.18 -14.80
CA ARG A 116 2.25 10.44 -16.00
C ARG A 116 2.40 11.87 -16.50
N LEU A 117 2.29 12.86 -15.61
CA LEU A 117 2.46 14.28 -15.98
C LEU A 117 3.88 14.54 -16.52
N THR A 118 4.90 13.92 -15.92
CA THR A 118 6.29 14.06 -16.36
C THR A 118 6.48 13.49 -17.77
N ALA A 119 5.87 12.35 -18.07
CA ALA A 119 5.90 11.76 -19.41
C ALA A 119 5.19 12.66 -20.45
N GLU A 120 4.04 13.24 -20.10
CA GLU A 120 3.32 14.18 -20.97
C GLU A 120 4.14 15.46 -21.24
N VAL A 121 4.74 16.04 -20.20
CA VAL A 121 5.60 17.23 -20.34
C VAL A 121 6.85 16.91 -21.18
N ALA A 122 7.44 15.74 -21.02
CA ALA A 122 8.57 15.30 -21.84
C ALA A 122 8.18 15.17 -23.32
N ALA A 123 7.01 14.58 -23.60
CA ALA A 123 6.46 14.46 -24.95
C ALA A 123 6.18 15.85 -25.56
N LEU A 124 5.54 16.75 -24.81
CA LEU A 124 5.29 18.13 -25.25
C LEU A 124 6.60 18.90 -25.53
N ARG A 125 7.60 18.76 -24.67
CA ARG A 125 8.91 19.39 -24.88
C ARG A 125 9.59 18.86 -26.13
N ALA A 126 9.60 17.54 -26.34
CA ALA A 126 10.16 16.94 -27.55
C ALA A 126 9.44 17.46 -28.80
N HIS A 127 8.12 17.51 -28.76
CA HIS A 127 7.31 18.08 -29.84
C HIS A 127 7.66 19.54 -30.13
N LEU A 128 7.73 20.41 -29.11
CA LEU A 128 8.06 21.82 -29.27
C LEU A 128 9.48 22.03 -29.82
N VAL A 129 10.45 21.25 -29.37
CA VAL A 129 11.82 21.27 -29.92
C VAL A 129 11.80 20.89 -31.40
N GLY A 130 11.13 19.79 -31.76
CA GLY A 130 10.98 19.39 -33.16
C GLY A 130 10.29 20.46 -34.02
N ARG A 131 9.30 21.17 -33.47
CA ARG A 131 8.63 22.29 -34.15
C ARG A 131 9.54 23.49 -34.35
N LEU A 132 10.38 23.81 -33.37
CA LEU A 132 11.38 24.87 -33.50
C LEU A 132 12.41 24.50 -34.57
N ASP A 133 12.92 23.27 -34.56
CA ASP A 133 13.86 22.79 -35.59
C ASP A 133 13.24 22.84 -36.99
N GLN A 134 11.98 22.45 -37.13
CA GLN A 134 11.22 22.56 -38.39
C GLN A 134 11.05 24.03 -38.84
N ALA A 135 10.74 24.94 -37.91
CA ALA A 135 10.59 26.36 -38.21
C ALA A 135 11.92 27.01 -38.61
N VAL A 136 13.03 26.60 -37.98
CA VAL A 136 14.39 27.00 -38.35
C VAL A 136 14.74 26.48 -39.73
N ALA A 137 14.51 25.18 -40.00
CA ALA A 137 14.74 24.59 -41.31
C ALA A 137 13.92 25.28 -42.43
N ALA A 138 12.65 25.59 -42.16
CA ALA A 138 11.80 26.33 -43.09
C ALA A 138 12.32 27.74 -43.36
N SER A 139 12.83 28.42 -42.32
CA SER A 139 13.46 29.74 -42.45
C SER A 139 14.76 29.69 -43.25
N LEU A 140 15.44 28.54 -43.26
CA LEU A 140 16.63 28.25 -44.06
C LEU A 140 16.31 27.74 -45.49
N GLY A 141 15.04 27.74 -45.89
CA GLY A 141 14.61 27.38 -47.24
C GLY A 141 14.27 25.91 -47.45
N ALA A 142 14.24 25.08 -46.39
CA ALA A 142 13.67 23.75 -46.48
C ALA A 142 12.14 23.82 -46.61
N GLU A 143 11.50 22.87 -47.30
CA GLU A 143 10.04 22.78 -47.24
C GLU A 143 9.63 22.42 -45.80
N PRO A 144 8.72 23.19 -45.16
CA PRO A 144 8.26 22.87 -43.81
C PRO A 144 7.59 21.50 -43.80
N ALA A 145 8.01 20.62 -42.88
CA ALA A 145 7.32 19.38 -42.63
C ALA A 145 5.88 19.69 -42.19
N GLU A 146 4.91 19.35 -43.05
CA GLU A 146 3.50 19.63 -42.80
C GLU A 146 2.99 18.69 -41.71
N LEU A 147 2.34 19.24 -40.68
CA LEU A 147 1.71 18.45 -39.62
C LEU A 147 0.43 17.83 -40.17
N VAL A 148 0.41 16.51 -40.26
CA VAL A 148 -0.73 15.73 -40.72
C VAL A 148 -1.57 15.33 -39.51
N ALA A 149 -2.83 15.76 -39.50
CA ALA A 149 -3.76 15.38 -38.46
C ALA A 149 -4.17 13.91 -38.62
N GLY A 150 -3.95 13.13 -37.58
CA GLY A 150 -4.43 11.76 -37.43
C GLY A 150 -5.49 11.65 -36.33
N ALA A 151 -6.29 10.60 -36.37
CA ALA A 151 -7.21 10.25 -35.29
C ALA A 151 -7.50 8.75 -35.27
N LEU A 152 -7.72 8.20 -34.09
CA LEU A 152 -8.05 6.79 -33.88
C LEU A 152 -9.10 6.67 -32.78
N THR A 153 -10.28 6.17 -33.12
CA THR A 153 -11.40 5.96 -32.20
C THR A 153 -11.81 4.48 -32.20
N ALA A 154 -12.28 4.00 -31.05
CA ALA A 154 -12.82 2.64 -30.90
C ALA A 154 -13.93 2.63 -29.85
N ALA A 155 -14.95 1.82 -30.06
CA ALA A 155 -15.93 1.48 -29.04
C ALA A 155 -16.03 -0.05 -28.91
N PRO A 156 -15.80 -0.63 -27.72
CA PRO A 156 -15.45 0.03 -26.45
C PRO A 156 -14.05 0.70 -26.45
N PRO A 157 -13.79 1.70 -25.60
CA PRO A 157 -12.54 2.49 -25.62
C PRO A 157 -11.28 1.66 -25.37
N ASP A 158 -11.38 0.57 -24.61
CA ASP A 158 -10.26 -0.34 -24.33
C ASP A 158 -9.74 -1.02 -25.60
N ALA A 159 -10.60 -1.21 -26.61
CA ALA A 159 -10.23 -1.79 -27.89
C ALA A 159 -9.27 -0.90 -28.69
N ARG A 160 -9.18 0.39 -28.35
CA ARG A 160 -8.27 1.34 -28.99
C ARG A 160 -6.80 0.94 -28.83
N ARG A 161 -6.41 0.38 -27.68
CA ARG A 161 -5.02 -0.05 -27.44
C ARG A 161 -4.57 -1.12 -28.44
N ALA A 162 -5.49 -2.01 -28.84
CA ALA A 162 -5.21 -3.02 -29.85
C ALA A 162 -5.07 -2.43 -31.27
N LEU A 163 -5.70 -1.28 -31.53
CA LEU A 163 -5.64 -0.59 -32.82
C LEU A 163 -4.44 0.34 -32.97
N ALA A 164 -3.89 0.86 -31.86
CA ALA A 164 -2.78 1.82 -31.88
C ALA A 164 -1.54 1.27 -32.62
N GLY A 165 -1.09 0.06 -32.29
CA GLY A 165 0.09 -0.54 -32.95
C GLY A 165 -0.06 -0.75 -34.47
N PRO A 166 -1.18 -1.35 -34.96
CA PRO A 166 -1.47 -1.40 -36.40
C PRO A 166 -1.57 -0.03 -37.06
N TYR A 167 -2.17 0.96 -36.40
CA TYR A 167 -2.30 2.32 -36.89
C TYR A 167 -0.93 3.01 -37.06
N GLU A 168 -0.07 2.90 -36.06
CA GLU A 168 1.27 3.52 -36.05
C GLU A 168 2.18 2.89 -37.10
N ARG A 169 2.17 1.56 -37.24
CA ARG A 169 2.92 0.86 -38.30
C ARG A 169 2.43 1.22 -39.71
N PHE A 170 1.12 1.39 -39.87
CA PHE A 170 0.56 1.85 -41.14
C PHE A 170 1.01 3.29 -41.44
N ALA A 171 0.97 4.20 -40.46
CA ALA A 171 1.48 5.56 -40.62
C ALA A 171 2.97 5.57 -41.01
N GLU A 172 3.79 4.76 -40.33
CA GLU A 172 5.22 4.62 -40.59
C GLU A 172 5.54 4.15 -42.02
N GLN A 173 4.77 3.20 -42.58
CA GLN A 173 4.94 2.76 -43.97
C GLN A 173 4.78 3.91 -44.97
N TYR A 174 3.90 4.87 -44.69
CA TYR A 174 3.72 6.05 -45.54
C TYR A 174 4.69 7.19 -45.21
N GLY A 175 5.74 6.91 -44.43
CA GLY A 175 6.77 7.88 -44.06
C GLY A 175 6.30 8.88 -43.00
N LEU A 176 5.25 8.54 -42.24
CA LEU A 176 4.74 9.39 -41.17
C LEU A 176 5.24 8.92 -39.81
N ARG A 177 5.62 9.88 -38.95
CA ARG A 177 6.05 9.65 -37.59
C ARG A 177 5.08 10.29 -36.62
N VAL A 178 4.75 9.57 -35.54
CA VAL A 178 3.92 10.12 -34.46
C VAL A 178 4.77 11.05 -33.61
N GLU A 179 4.45 12.33 -33.64
CA GLU A 179 5.13 13.36 -32.83
C GLU A 179 4.45 13.52 -31.47
N LEU A 180 3.11 13.47 -31.47
CA LEU A 180 2.30 13.69 -30.28
C LEU A 180 0.99 12.92 -30.40
N THR A 181 0.48 12.46 -29.27
CA THR A 181 -0.85 11.88 -29.13
C THR A 181 -1.61 12.61 -28.04
N ASP A 182 -2.85 13.00 -28.31
CA ASP A 182 -3.75 13.67 -27.35
C ASP A 182 -5.12 13.02 -27.42
N GLY A 183 -5.47 12.20 -26.42
CA GLY A 183 -6.68 11.39 -26.47
C GLY A 183 -6.71 10.62 -27.80
N ASP A 184 -7.81 10.68 -28.55
CA ASP A 184 -7.99 10.01 -29.84
C ASP A 184 -7.29 10.68 -31.03
N ARG A 185 -6.50 11.73 -30.79
CA ARG A 185 -5.83 12.51 -31.85
C ARG A 185 -4.35 12.16 -31.95
N TYR A 186 -3.86 12.11 -33.18
CA TYR A 186 -2.46 11.90 -33.51
C TYR A 186 -1.95 13.11 -34.30
N TYR A 187 -0.75 13.57 -33.97
CA TYR A 187 -0.04 14.59 -34.73
C TYR A 187 1.12 13.92 -35.45
N LEU A 188 1.01 13.82 -36.77
CA LEU A 188 1.94 13.07 -37.60
C LEU A 188 2.83 14.04 -38.39
N SER A 189 4.12 13.73 -38.52
CA SER A 189 5.07 14.49 -39.34
C SER A 189 5.73 13.58 -40.38
N GLY A 190 6.34 14.16 -41.42
CA GLY A 190 7.25 13.43 -42.32
C GLY A 190 6.93 13.51 -43.81
N ARG A 191 5.65 13.69 -44.18
CA ARG A 191 5.24 13.86 -45.59
C ARG A 191 4.19 14.95 -45.76
N ASN A 192 4.18 15.56 -46.95
CA ASN A 192 3.19 16.58 -47.30
C ASN A 192 1.81 15.95 -47.62
N HIS A 193 0.75 16.72 -47.43
CA HIS A 193 -0.63 16.21 -47.60
C HIS A 193 -0.93 15.83 -49.06
N ARG A 194 -0.27 16.45 -50.04
CA ARG A 194 -0.47 16.19 -51.48
C ARG A 194 0.09 14.83 -51.92
N ALA A 195 1.28 14.47 -51.45
CA ALA A 195 1.84 13.15 -51.73
C ALA A 195 1.00 12.07 -51.06
N LEU A 196 0.58 12.30 -49.81
CA LEU A 196 -0.31 11.37 -49.10
C LEU A 196 -1.66 11.18 -49.82
N GLU A 197 -2.29 12.26 -50.31
CA GLU A 197 -3.55 12.14 -51.06
C GLU A 197 -3.40 11.22 -52.28
N ARG A 198 -2.33 11.40 -53.06
CA ARG A 198 -2.06 10.55 -54.24
C ARG A 198 -1.83 9.10 -53.83
N ASP A 199 -0.92 8.87 -52.89
CA ASP A 199 -0.54 7.52 -52.46
C ASP A 199 -1.72 6.78 -51.80
N PHE A 200 -2.63 7.50 -51.12
CA PHE A 200 -3.85 6.91 -50.58
C PHE A 200 -4.93 6.66 -51.62
N ILE A 201 -5.01 7.45 -52.70
CA ILE A 201 -5.88 7.14 -53.85
C ILE A 201 -5.40 5.83 -54.50
N GLU A 202 -4.09 5.69 -54.69
CA GLU A 202 -3.49 4.45 -55.20
C GLU A 202 -3.74 3.26 -54.25
N LEU A 203 -3.65 3.48 -52.93
CA LEU A 203 -4.02 2.46 -51.95
C LEU A 203 -5.49 2.06 -52.07
N VAL A 204 -6.42 3.01 -52.20
CA VAL A 204 -7.86 2.72 -52.32
C VAL A 204 -8.16 1.96 -53.61
N ALA A 205 -7.48 2.29 -54.71
CA ALA A 205 -7.56 1.53 -55.96
C ALA A 205 -7.00 0.11 -55.78
N ALA A 206 -5.81 -0.04 -55.20
CA ALA A 206 -5.20 -1.34 -54.94
C ALA A 206 -6.02 -2.21 -53.98
N LEU A 207 -6.65 -1.58 -52.98
CA LEU A 207 -7.63 -2.24 -52.13
C LEU A 207 -8.80 -2.71 -52.98
N ARG A 208 -9.42 -1.89 -53.83
CA ARG A 208 -10.52 -2.32 -54.70
C ARG A 208 -10.16 -3.49 -55.61
N ASP A 209 -8.95 -3.52 -56.13
CA ASP A 209 -8.47 -4.58 -57.02
C ASP A 209 -7.95 -5.81 -56.26
N ASP A 210 -7.99 -5.79 -54.92
CA ASP A 210 -7.47 -6.80 -53.99
C ASP A 210 -5.99 -7.16 -54.21
N CYS A 211 -5.19 -6.17 -54.60
CA CYS A 211 -3.77 -6.35 -54.87
C CYS A 211 -2.97 -6.50 -53.56
N PRO A 212 -2.34 -7.66 -53.30
CA PRO A 212 -1.69 -7.94 -52.02
C PRO A 212 -0.37 -7.20 -51.80
N GLU A 213 0.36 -6.90 -52.86
CA GLU A 213 1.71 -6.31 -52.79
C GLU A 213 1.68 -4.88 -52.21
N ASN A 214 0.62 -4.13 -52.50
CA ASN A 214 0.50 -2.73 -52.10
C ASN A 214 -0.35 -2.49 -50.84
N THR A 215 -0.95 -3.55 -50.27
CA THR A 215 -1.94 -3.44 -49.19
C THR A 215 -1.51 -4.08 -47.86
N GLY A 216 -0.26 -4.54 -47.74
CA GLY A 216 0.24 -5.31 -46.59
C GLY A 216 -0.08 -4.72 -45.21
N THR A 217 0.44 -3.54 -44.85
CA THR A 217 0.13 -2.92 -43.54
C THR A 217 -1.30 -2.39 -43.47
N ALA A 218 -1.87 -1.98 -44.60
CA ALA A 218 -3.28 -1.55 -44.69
C ALA A 218 -4.20 -2.68 -44.23
N ARG A 219 -3.92 -3.93 -44.67
CA ARG A 219 -4.64 -5.12 -44.24
C ARG A 219 -4.44 -5.42 -42.76
N GLY A 220 -3.27 -5.13 -42.19
CA GLY A 220 -3.05 -5.21 -40.74
C GLY A 220 -4.00 -4.27 -39.97
N LEU A 221 -4.09 -3.01 -40.37
CA LEU A 221 -4.99 -2.03 -39.78
C LEU A 221 -6.48 -2.39 -40.01
N LEU A 222 -6.85 -2.78 -41.24
CA LEU A 222 -8.20 -3.20 -41.59
C LEU A 222 -8.62 -4.46 -40.82
N GLY A 223 -7.72 -5.43 -40.66
CA GLY A 223 -7.96 -6.63 -39.86
C GLY A 223 -8.19 -6.31 -38.40
N ALA A 224 -7.38 -5.41 -37.82
CA ALA A 224 -7.57 -4.95 -36.45
C ALA A 224 -8.91 -4.20 -36.30
N LEU A 225 -9.28 -3.34 -37.26
CA LEU A 225 -10.56 -2.64 -37.28
C LEU A 225 -11.77 -3.58 -37.47
N ARG A 226 -11.61 -4.74 -38.13
CA ARG A 226 -12.65 -5.76 -38.20
C ARG A 226 -12.85 -6.49 -36.87
N GLY A 227 -11.79 -6.58 -36.07
CA GLY A 227 -11.83 -7.18 -34.74
C GLY A 227 -12.59 -6.35 -33.70
N VAL A 228 -13.00 -5.12 -34.04
CA VAL A 228 -13.78 -4.23 -33.16
C VAL A 228 -15.19 -4.01 -33.70
N ASP A 229 -16.16 -3.83 -32.80
CA ASP A 229 -17.56 -3.59 -33.17
C ASP A 229 -17.74 -2.26 -33.91
N ARG A 230 -17.08 -1.21 -33.39
CA ARG A 230 -17.09 0.14 -33.96
C ARG A 230 -15.71 0.77 -33.79
N GLY A 231 -15.22 1.41 -34.84
CA GLY A 231 -13.93 2.10 -34.79
C GLY A 231 -13.71 2.99 -36.00
N GLY A 232 -12.80 3.93 -35.87
CA GLY A 232 -12.43 4.85 -36.93
C GLY A 232 -10.94 5.13 -36.90
N ALA A 233 -10.32 5.20 -38.07
CA ALA A 233 -8.94 5.64 -38.23
C ALA A 233 -8.88 6.74 -39.29
N ARG A 234 -8.16 7.82 -39.00
CA ARG A 234 -7.90 8.91 -39.94
C ARG A 234 -6.41 9.19 -39.96
N ILE A 235 -5.84 9.27 -41.16
CA ILE A 235 -4.44 9.64 -41.39
C ILE A 235 -4.43 10.66 -42.52
N GLY A 236 -4.39 11.95 -42.17
CA GLY A 236 -4.50 13.03 -43.13
C GLY A 236 -5.77 12.92 -43.98
N PRO A 237 -5.65 12.76 -45.32
CA PRO A 237 -6.82 12.60 -46.19
C PRO A 237 -7.47 11.22 -46.12
N LEU A 238 -6.79 10.18 -45.65
CA LEU A 238 -7.36 8.84 -45.54
C LEU A 238 -8.26 8.71 -44.31
N VAL A 239 -9.44 8.16 -44.49
CA VAL A 239 -10.39 7.86 -43.42
C VAL A 239 -10.92 6.44 -43.60
N ILE A 240 -10.86 5.65 -42.55
CA ILE A 240 -11.41 4.29 -42.47
C ILE A 240 -12.42 4.26 -41.33
N VAL A 241 -13.61 3.72 -41.59
CA VAL A 241 -14.70 3.68 -40.62
C VAL A 241 -15.27 2.27 -40.56
N ARG A 242 -15.29 1.71 -39.36
CA ARG A 242 -15.99 0.49 -38.99
C ARG A 242 -17.27 0.83 -38.23
N THR A 243 -18.39 0.40 -38.78
CA THR A 243 -19.70 0.32 -38.11
C THR A 243 -20.09 -1.15 -37.99
N PRO A 244 -21.10 -1.54 -37.20
CA PRO A 244 -21.46 -2.95 -37.05
C PRO A 244 -21.77 -3.64 -38.40
N GLY A 245 -22.38 -2.91 -39.33
CA GLY A 245 -22.79 -3.43 -40.63
C GLY A 245 -21.84 -3.13 -41.80
N ALA A 246 -20.79 -2.33 -41.61
CA ALA A 246 -19.91 -1.98 -42.73
C ALA A 246 -18.48 -1.63 -42.30
N LEU A 247 -17.52 -1.89 -43.18
CA LEU A 247 -16.16 -1.35 -43.10
C LEU A 247 -15.88 -0.59 -44.38
N VAL A 248 -15.74 0.73 -44.28
CA VAL A 248 -15.54 1.60 -45.44
C VAL A 248 -14.25 2.37 -45.32
N CYS A 249 -13.63 2.64 -46.47
CA CYS A 249 -12.39 3.40 -46.58
C CYS A 249 -12.57 4.48 -47.65
N GLY A 250 -12.05 5.68 -47.41
CA GLY A 250 -12.04 6.71 -48.43
C GLY A 250 -11.00 7.81 -48.22
N VAL A 251 -10.72 8.52 -49.31
CA VAL A 251 -9.74 9.62 -49.35
C VAL A 251 -10.46 10.95 -49.54
N VAL A 252 -10.50 11.73 -48.47
CA VAL A 252 -11.12 13.06 -48.45
C VAL A 252 -10.25 14.03 -49.24
N PRO A 253 -10.81 14.79 -50.20
CA PRO A 253 -10.06 15.79 -50.94
C PRO A 253 -9.42 16.83 -50.04
N LEU A 254 -8.20 17.26 -50.35
CA LEU A 254 -7.51 18.30 -49.56
C LEU A 254 -8.28 19.61 -49.51
N ALA A 255 -9.05 19.92 -50.56
CA ALA A 255 -9.94 21.08 -50.58
C ALA A 255 -11.03 21.01 -49.51
N GLU A 256 -11.50 19.81 -49.16
CA GLU A 256 -12.45 19.61 -48.06
C GLU A 256 -11.73 19.64 -46.71
N LEU A 257 -10.56 19.01 -46.57
CA LEU A 257 -9.80 19.02 -45.31
C LEU A 257 -9.39 20.43 -44.86
N ARG A 258 -9.13 21.33 -45.82
CA ARG A 258 -8.76 22.73 -45.53
C ARG A 258 -9.94 23.59 -45.11
N ARG A 259 -11.18 23.13 -45.26
CA ARG A 259 -12.36 23.87 -44.79
C ARG A 259 -12.49 23.73 -43.28
N PRO A 260 -12.90 24.80 -42.56
CA PRO A 260 -13.26 24.69 -41.15
C PRO A 260 -14.36 23.63 -40.99
N GLY A 261 -14.11 22.60 -40.17
CA GLY A 261 -15.04 21.47 -39.99
C GLY A 261 -15.16 20.53 -41.20
N GLY A 262 -14.31 20.67 -42.21
CA GLY A 262 -14.40 19.91 -43.46
C GLY A 262 -13.82 18.50 -43.39
N GLY A 263 -13.08 18.16 -42.33
CA GLY A 263 -12.68 16.78 -42.04
C GLY A 263 -13.91 15.89 -41.75
N VAL A 264 -13.78 14.58 -41.99
CA VAL A 264 -14.79 13.62 -41.54
C VAL A 264 -14.63 13.45 -40.03
N PRO A 265 -15.64 13.80 -39.21
CA PRO A 265 -15.58 13.63 -37.76
C PRO A 265 -15.66 12.13 -37.43
N LEU A 266 -14.80 11.64 -36.54
CA LEU A 266 -14.86 10.24 -36.08
C LEU A 266 -15.75 10.06 -34.84
N ASP A 267 -16.33 11.15 -34.32
CA ASP A 267 -17.25 11.13 -33.18
C ASP A 267 -18.63 10.56 -33.57
N ASP A 268 -18.99 10.66 -34.86
CA ASP A 268 -20.20 10.07 -35.46
C ASP A 268 -19.80 9.09 -36.57
N LEU A 269 -19.49 7.85 -36.20
CA LEU A 269 -19.05 6.81 -37.14
C LEU A 269 -20.11 6.50 -38.23
N PRO A 270 -21.42 6.37 -37.92
CA PRO A 270 -22.44 6.23 -38.96
C PRO A 270 -22.45 7.40 -39.96
N GLY A 271 -22.47 8.65 -39.48
CA GLY A 271 -22.43 9.82 -40.36
C GLY A 271 -21.14 9.93 -41.17
N ALA A 272 -20.01 9.54 -40.59
CA ALA A 272 -18.73 9.43 -41.27
C ALA A 272 -18.78 8.43 -42.43
N ALA A 273 -19.33 7.23 -42.20
CA ALA A 273 -19.47 6.20 -43.23
C ALA A 273 -20.38 6.66 -44.38
N GLU A 274 -21.51 7.31 -44.07
CA GLU A 274 -22.39 7.88 -45.10
C GLU A 274 -21.69 8.96 -45.93
N ARG A 275 -20.89 9.81 -45.29
CA ARG A 275 -20.14 10.85 -46.00
C ARG A 275 -19.08 10.26 -46.91
N LEU A 276 -18.41 9.18 -46.49
CA LEU A 276 -17.45 8.47 -47.35
C LEU A 276 -18.12 7.84 -48.57
N ARG A 277 -19.33 7.29 -48.43
CA ARG A 277 -20.09 6.74 -49.58
C ARG A 277 -20.47 7.78 -50.64
N ARG A 278 -20.44 9.08 -50.32
CA ARG A 278 -20.68 10.17 -51.27
C ARG A 278 -19.43 10.61 -52.03
N LEU A 279 -18.26 10.08 -51.67
CA LEU A 279 -17.02 10.37 -52.40
C LEU A 279 -17.07 9.75 -53.81
N PRO A 280 -16.35 10.32 -54.78
CA PRO A 280 -16.21 9.73 -56.11
C PRO A 280 -15.69 8.30 -56.03
N GLU A 281 -16.07 7.45 -56.99
CA GLU A 281 -15.68 6.03 -57.01
C GLU A 281 -14.17 5.85 -56.83
N GLY A 282 -13.32 6.62 -57.52
CA GLY A 282 -11.86 6.54 -57.37
C GLY A 282 -11.30 6.85 -55.96
N ARG A 283 -12.10 7.36 -55.04
CA ARG A 283 -11.71 7.76 -53.67
C ARG A 283 -12.43 7.00 -52.57
N PHE A 284 -13.28 6.04 -52.92
CA PHE A 284 -14.08 5.26 -51.97
C PHE A 284 -13.90 3.75 -52.20
N CYS A 285 -13.85 2.98 -51.13
CA CYS A 285 -13.87 1.52 -51.19
C CYS A 285 -14.69 0.95 -50.04
N ASP A 286 -15.66 0.12 -50.39
CA ASP A 286 -16.39 -0.72 -49.43
C ASP A 286 -15.65 -2.05 -49.24
N LEU A 287 -15.34 -2.37 -47.99
CA LEU A 287 -14.56 -3.53 -47.57
C LEU A 287 -15.38 -4.49 -46.71
N SER A 288 -16.71 -4.31 -46.67
CA SER A 288 -17.63 -5.05 -45.80
C SER A 288 -17.70 -6.54 -46.15
N ASP A 289 -17.69 -6.88 -47.44
CA ASP A 289 -17.87 -8.26 -47.92
C ASP A 289 -16.57 -9.06 -48.07
N ARG A 290 -15.41 -8.45 -47.72
CA ARG A 290 -14.12 -9.10 -47.94
C ARG A 290 -13.72 -10.01 -46.78
N PRO A 291 -13.31 -11.26 -47.05
CA PRO A 291 -12.78 -12.13 -45.99
C PRO A 291 -11.52 -11.49 -45.38
N THR A 292 -11.32 -11.71 -44.07
CA THR A 292 -10.04 -11.47 -43.41
C THR A 292 -9.02 -12.43 -44.02
N GLY A 293 -8.13 -11.92 -44.86
CA GLY A 293 -6.97 -12.68 -45.32
C GLY A 293 -6.26 -13.25 -44.09
N ALA A 294 -6.15 -14.57 -44.02
CA ALA A 294 -5.44 -15.27 -42.97
C ALA A 294 -3.99 -14.74 -42.90
N PRO A 295 -3.38 -14.65 -41.70
CA PRO A 295 -1.96 -14.38 -41.61
C PRO A 295 -1.23 -15.50 -42.36
N ALA A 296 -0.43 -15.12 -43.35
CA ALA A 296 0.43 -16.04 -44.08
C ALA A 296 1.21 -16.86 -43.05
N GLY A 297 1.00 -18.18 -43.10
CA GLY A 297 1.59 -19.12 -42.17
C GLY A 297 3.10 -18.97 -42.13
N LEU A 298 3.62 -18.96 -40.90
CA LEU A 298 4.99 -19.38 -40.58
C LEU A 298 5.26 -20.69 -41.34
N SER A 299 6.07 -20.61 -42.39
CA SER A 299 6.75 -21.79 -42.93
C SER A 299 8.02 -21.98 -42.12
N GLU A 300 8.24 -23.26 -41.82
CA GLU A 300 9.22 -23.89 -40.94
C GLU A 300 10.68 -23.46 -41.13
#